data_AF-A0A2P0JZW9-F1
#
_entry.id   AF-A0A2P0JZW9-F1
#
_cell.length_a   1.000
_cell.length_b   1.000
_cell.length_c   1.000
_cell.angle_alpha   90.00
_cell.angle_beta   90.00
_cell.angle_gamma   90.00
#
_symmetry.space_group_name_H-M   'P 1'
#
loop_
_entity.id
_entity.type
_entity.pdbx_description
1 polymer ?
#
loop_
_entity_poly.entity_id
_entity_poly.type
_entity_poly.pdbx_seq_one_letter_code
_entity_poly.pdbx_strand_id
1 'polypeptide(L)'
;MLTNGLISLLAIAGLATNAFAGPIRKVSNAGAAGAIADKYIVVLKKGLSESAISKHTNRISSFHSNVARDLTGARAHGVGKKFKFSSTGFNGYVGGFDKTTLQEILSSPEVDYVEQDTVVTVNAEQLDSTWGLDRISHEDYAAPYTYEYDDTAAGAGTTVYVIDTGIRITHDEFKTANGTSRATWGFNSVDKTDSDGNGHGTHCAGTIAGKTYGVSKKAKVVAVKVLSASGSGSTSGVVNGMNWVAENATPKFSVASMSLGGSKSTVLNAAVDAIFNAGVTIVVAAGNESQDAKNVSPASAPNAITVGAIDSSNKIASFSNWGTLIDVFAPGVSVLSSWATSDTETKSISGTSMACPHVAGLAAYYISAAQGGADPQTITDKITGSAVSGQVTGNIRGSPNKIAYNGYA
;
A
#
# COMPACT_ATOMS: atom_id res chain seq x y z
N MET A 1 -70.71 2.50 -69.12
CA MET A 1 -70.57 1.16 -69.73
C MET A 1 -69.42 0.45 -69.04
N LEU A 2 -69.71 -0.73 -68.48
CA LEU A 2 -68.82 -1.89 -68.25
C LEU A 2 -67.60 -1.68 -67.30
N THR A 3 -67.65 -2.05 -66.01
CA THR A 3 -67.66 -3.39 -65.33
C THR A 3 -66.28 -3.99 -65.06
N ASN A 4 -66.22 -4.65 -63.87
CA ASN A 4 -65.24 -5.63 -63.34
C ASN A 4 -64.16 -5.00 -62.44
N GLY A 5 -64.12 -5.23 -61.11
CA GLY A 5 -64.09 -6.52 -60.38
C GLY A 5 -62.60 -6.89 -60.19
N LEU A 6 -62.03 -7.33 -59.06
CA LEU A 6 -62.50 -8.02 -57.85
C LEU A 6 -61.27 -8.16 -56.88
N ILE A 7 -61.50 -8.56 -55.60
CA ILE A 7 -60.54 -9.14 -54.60
C ILE A 7 -59.71 -8.10 -53.79
N SER A 8 -60.08 -7.70 -52.55
CA SER A 8 -60.06 -8.41 -51.25
C SER A 8 -58.66 -8.72 -50.68
N LEU A 9 -58.24 -8.03 -49.61
CA LEU A 9 -57.70 -8.67 -48.38
C LEU A 9 -57.63 -7.66 -47.22
N LEU A 10 -58.32 -7.98 -46.13
CA LEU A 10 -58.16 -7.39 -44.81
C LEU A 10 -56.85 -7.94 -44.20
N ALA A 11 -55.97 -7.08 -43.71
CA ALA A 11 -54.95 -7.46 -42.73
C ALA A 11 -54.80 -6.35 -41.70
N ILE A 12 -55.34 -6.60 -40.51
CA ILE A 12 -55.10 -5.82 -39.30
C ILE A 12 -53.68 -6.16 -38.85
N ALA A 13 -52.76 -5.21 -38.88
CA ALA A 13 -51.45 -5.33 -38.26
C ALA A 13 -51.36 -4.32 -37.10
N GLY A 14 -51.32 -4.85 -35.88
CA GLY A 14 -51.25 -4.09 -34.64
C GLY A 14 -49.99 -3.23 -34.54
N LEU A 15 -50.18 -2.04 -33.97
CA LEU A 15 -49.09 -1.19 -33.48
C LEU A 15 -48.46 -1.87 -32.25
N ALA A 16 -47.46 -2.70 -32.49
CA ALA A 16 -46.54 -3.14 -31.45
C ALA A 16 -45.63 -1.96 -31.07
N THR A 17 -45.79 -1.46 -29.86
CA THR A 17 -44.84 -0.55 -29.21
C THR A 17 -43.55 -1.31 -28.91
N ASN A 18 -42.56 -1.23 -29.80
CA ASN A 18 -41.22 -1.71 -29.50
C ASN A 18 -40.52 -0.68 -28.60
N ALA A 19 -40.63 -0.89 -27.28
CA ALA A 19 -39.67 -0.38 -26.33
C ALA A 19 -38.33 -1.05 -26.62
N PHE A 20 -37.43 -0.36 -27.34
CA PHE A 20 -36.05 -0.80 -27.50
C PHE A 20 -35.32 -0.60 -26.16
N ALA A 21 -35.28 -1.64 -25.33
CA ALA A 21 -34.28 -1.77 -24.29
C ALA A 21 -32.93 -2.00 -24.97
N GLY A 22 -32.16 -0.93 -25.19
CA GLY A 22 -30.77 -1.05 -25.60
C GLY A 22 -29.93 -1.78 -24.54
N PRO A 23 -28.78 -2.37 -24.90
CA PRO A 23 -27.93 -3.06 -23.95
C PRO A 23 -27.50 -2.10 -22.83
N ILE A 24 -27.74 -2.52 -21.57
CA ILE A 24 -27.26 -1.79 -20.39
C ILE A 24 -25.74 -1.75 -20.49
N ARG A 25 -25.19 -0.57 -20.80
CA ARG A 25 -23.75 -0.35 -20.81
C ARG A 25 -23.27 -0.32 -19.37
N LYS A 26 -22.27 -1.14 -19.06
CA LYS A 26 -21.59 -1.11 -17.75
C LYS A 26 -20.49 -0.04 -17.78
N VAL A 27 -20.18 0.51 -16.61
CA VAL A 27 -18.99 1.34 -16.42
C VAL A 27 -17.78 0.43 -16.32
N SER A 28 -16.78 0.61 -17.19
CA SER A 28 -15.48 -0.05 -17.06
C SER A 28 -14.68 0.56 -15.90
N ASN A 29 -13.76 -0.20 -15.32
CA ASN A 29 -12.94 0.20 -14.16
C ASN A 29 -13.73 0.64 -12.92
N ALA A 30 -15.00 0.26 -12.81
CA ALA A 30 -15.82 0.57 -11.64
C ALA A 30 -15.21 -0.06 -10.37
N GLY A 31 -14.83 0.77 -9.40
CA GLY A 31 -14.21 0.32 -8.14
C GLY A 31 -12.77 -0.19 -8.27
N ALA A 32 -12.07 0.12 -9.37
CA ALA A 32 -10.65 -0.15 -9.50
C ALA A 32 -9.82 0.55 -8.40
N ALA A 33 -8.64 0.03 -8.09
CA ALA A 33 -7.71 0.71 -7.18
C ALA A 33 -7.41 2.13 -7.71
N GLY A 34 -7.49 3.13 -6.83
CA GLY A 34 -7.32 4.54 -7.22
C GLY A 34 -8.52 5.16 -7.96
N ALA A 35 -9.68 4.50 -7.99
CA ALA A 35 -10.91 5.07 -8.55
C ALA A 35 -11.32 6.36 -7.82
N ILE A 36 -11.60 7.40 -8.62
CA ILE A 36 -12.10 8.67 -8.11
C ILE A 36 -13.62 8.56 -8.03
N ALA A 37 -14.17 8.78 -6.83
CA ALA A 37 -15.61 8.72 -6.60
C ALA A 37 -16.35 9.71 -7.53
N ASP A 38 -17.44 9.22 -8.13
CA ASP A 38 -18.36 9.97 -9.00
C ASP A 38 -17.75 10.65 -10.24
N LYS A 39 -16.51 10.29 -10.61
CA LYS A 39 -15.79 10.88 -11.75
C LYS A 39 -15.62 9.87 -12.87
N TYR A 40 -15.96 10.29 -14.09
CA TYR A 40 -16.05 9.39 -15.24
C TYR A 40 -15.46 10.01 -16.50
N ILE A 41 -14.90 9.14 -17.34
CA ILE A 41 -14.47 9.41 -18.70
C ILE A 41 -15.54 8.84 -19.64
N VAL A 42 -16.16 9.70 -20.43
CA VAL A 42 -17.19 9.32 -21.40
C VAL A 42 -16.60 9.38 -22.81
N VAL A 43 -16.51 8.21 -23.45
CA VAL A 43 -16.03 8.10 -24.83
C VAL A 43 -17.22 8.07 -25.77
N LEU A 44 -17.16 8.88 -26.82
CA LEU A 44 -18.19 9.00 -27.85
C LEU A 44 -17.83 8.15 -29.06
N LYS A 45 -18.86 7.68 -29.79
CA LYS A 45 -18.68 6.90 -31.02
C LYS A 45 -17.90 7.70 -32.07
N LYS A 46 -17.07 6.99 -32.83
CA LYS A 46 -16.36 7.55 -33.98
C LYS A 46 -17.35 8.02 -35.07
N GLY A 47 -16.96 9.04 -35.83
CA GLY A 47 -17.74 9.54 -36.97
C GLY A 47 -18.89 10.50 -36.62
N LEU A 48 -19.09 10.84 -35.35
CA LEU A 48 -20.05 11.89 -34.97
C LEU A 48 -19.61 13.25 -35.49
N SER A 49 -20.57 14.01 -36.02
CA SER A 49 -20.34 15.41 -36.38
C SER A 49 -20.15 16.28 -35.13
N GLU A 50 -19.45 17.40 -35.26
CA GLU A 50 -19.27 18.35 -34.14
C GLU A 50 -20.61 18.86 -33.60
N SER A 51 -21.61 19.00 -34.48
CA SER A 51 -22.98 19.34 -34.10
C SER A 51 -23.61 18.26 -33.23
N ALA A 52 -23.45 16.98 -33.56
CA ALA A 52 -23.97 15.87 -32.76
C ALA A 52 -23.29 15.81 -31.37
N ILE A 53 -21.96 15.97 -31.32
CA ILE A 53 -21.20 16.02 -30.07
C ILE A 53 -21.66 17.21 -29.19
N SER A 54 -21.90 18.37 -29.80
CA SER A 54 -22.35 19.56 -29.08
C SER A 54 -23.78 19.40 -28.55
N LYS A 55 -24.70 18.86 -29.36
CA LYS A 55 -26.07 18.55 -28.92
C LYS A 55 -26.08 17.56 -27.77
N HIS A 56 -25.29 16.49 -27.87
CA HIS A 56 -25.14 15.49 -26.81
C HIS A 56 -24.64 16.12 -25.50
N THR A 57 -23.48 16.80 -25.54
CA THR A 57 -22.90 17.39 -24.34
C THR A 57 -23.80 18.45 -23.70
N ASN A 58 -24.50 19.27 -24.50
CA ASN A 58 -25.47 20.23 -23.98
C ASN A 58 -26.67 19.55 -23.32
N ARG A 59 -27.21 18.50 -23.93
CA ARG A 59 -28.32 17.71 -23.36
C ARG A 59 -27.94 17.10 -22.01
N ILE A 60 -26.77 16.49 -21.90
CA ILE A 60 -26.27 15.90 -20.65
C ILE A 60 -26.05 16.98 -19.59
N SER A 61 -25.44 18.12 -19.95
CA SER A 61 -25.28 19.24 -19.02
C SER A 61 -26.62 19.75 -18.49
N SER A 62 -27.61 19.96 -19.37
CA SER A 62 -28.95 20.40 -18.95
C SER A 62 -29.66 19.35 -18.09
N PHE A 63 -29.58 18.07 -18.45
CA PHE A 63 -30.16 16.99 -17.65
C PHE A 63 -29.52 16.95 -16.25
N HIS A 64 -28.19 16.99 -16.18
CA HIS A 64 -27.45 17.00 -14.93
C HIS A 64 -27.86 18.17 -14.02
N SER A 65 -27.91 19.39 -14.56
CA SER A 65 -28.31 20.59 -13.81
C SER A 65 -29.75 20.52 -13.28
N ASN A 66 -30.66 19.85 -13.99
CA ASN A 66 -32.07 19.78 -13.63
C ASN A 66 -32.42 18.60 -12.72
N VAL A 67 -31.67 17.50 -12.79
CA VAL A 67 -32.06 16.20 -12.21
C VAL A 67 -31.11 15.72 -11.10
N ALA A 68 -29.88 16.24 -11.00
CA ALA A 68 -28.93 15.78 -9.99
C ALA A 68 -29.51 15.97 -8.58
N ARG A 69 -29.54 14.92 -7.75
CA ARG A 69 -30.12 14.98 -6.39
C ARG A 69 -29.13 14.75 -5.25
N ASP A 70 -27.95 14.21 -5.56
CA ASP A 70 -26.94 13.88 -4.57
C ASP A 70 -25.91 15.01 -4.37
N LEU A 71 -25.54 15.29 -3.12
CA LEU A 71 -24.84 16.51 -2.69
C LEU A 71 -23.35 16.32 -2.35
N THR A 72 -22.76 15.17 -2.65
CA THR A 72 -21.31 14.95 -2.48
C THR A 72 -20.62 14.89 -3.85
N GLY A 73 -19.73 15.85 -4.14
CA GLY A 73 -18.81 15.85 -5.28
C GLY A 73 -19.41 16.00 -6.70
N ALA A 74 -20.44 15.22 -7.04
CA ALA A 74 -20.96 15.07 -8.39
C ALA A 74 -21.60 16.34 -8.99
N ARG A 75 -22.36 17.13 -8.21
CA ARG A 75 -22.95 18.40 -8.68
C ARG A 75 -21.92 19.49 -8.97
N ALA A 76 -20.68 19.38 -8.49
CA ALA A 76 -19.70 20.46 -8.61
C ALA A 76 -19.06 20.56 -10.00
N HIS A 77 -19.21 19.56 -10.87
CA HIS A 77 -18.37 19.48 -12.08
C HIS A 77 -19.13 19.21 -13.39
N GLY A 78 -20.24 18.45 -13.38
CA GLY A 78 -21.01 18.17 -14.60
C GLY A 78 -20.13 17.72 -15.77
N VAL A 79 -20.50 18.08 -17.01
CA VAL A 79 -19.62 17.90 -18.16
C VAL A 79 -18.42 18.85 -18.05
N GLY A 80 -17.23 18.28 -17.83
CA GLY A 80 -15.97 19.01 -17.71
C GLY A 80 -15.18 19.04 -19.02
N LYS A 81 -13.86 18.82 -18.93
CA LYS A 81 -12.92 18.92 -20.06
C LYS A 81 -13.31 17.94 -21.18
N LYS A 82 -13.40 18.45 -22.41
CA LYS A 82 -13.62 17.67 -23.63
C LYS A 82 -12.26 17.34 -24.27
N PHE A 83 -12.14 16.18 -24.89
CA PHE A 83 -10.96 15.78 -25.66
C PHE A 83 -11.35 15.32 -27.06
N LYS A 84 -10.47 15.61 -28.03
CA LYS A 84 -10.66 15.30 -29.45
C LYS A 84 -9.32 14.97 -30.09
N PHE A 85 -9.17 13.74 -30.56
CA PHE A 85 -8.00 13.26 -31.29
C PHE A 85 -8.36 13.22 -32.77
N SER A 86 -8.15 14.34 -33.46
CA SER A 86 -8.60 14.56 -34.83
C SER A 86 -8.10 13.51 -35.84
N SER A 87 -6.94 12.89 -35.60
CA SER A 87 -6.36 11.87 -36.47
C SER A 87 -7.07 10.51 -36.39
N THR A 88 -7.68 10.16 -35.26
CA THR A 88 -8.29 8.84 -35.01
C THR A 88 -9.80 8.90 -34.84
N GLY A 89 -10.36 10.11 -34.71
CA GLY A 89 -11.76 10.33 -34.37
C GLY A 89 -12.12 9.90 -32.95
N PHE A 90 -11.13 9.72 -32.07
CA PHE A 90 -11.35 9.41 -30.66
C PHE A 90 -11.72 10.70 -29.91
N ASN A 91 -12.96 10.75 -29.43
CA ASN A 91 -13.55 11.95 -28.83
C ASN A 91 -14.29 11.59 -27.56
N GLY A 92 -14.35 12.53 -26.63
CA GLY A 92 -15.07 12.33 -25.38
C GLY A 92 -14.98 13.51 -24.45
N TYR A 93 -15.39 13.29 -23.21
CA TYR A 93 -15.32 14.28 -22.14
C TYR A 93 -15.16 13.61 -20.78
N VAL A 94 -14.62 14.36 -19.83
CA VAL A 94 -14.49 13.97 -18.43
C VAL A 94 -15.49 14.77 -17.61
N GLY A 95 -16.13 14.15 -16.62
CA GLY A 95 -17.09 14.85 -15.77
C GLY A 95 -17.41 14.14 -14.45
N GLY A 96 -18.03 14.89 -13.56
CA GLY A 96 -18.58 14.38 -12.29
C GLY A 96 -20.08 14.14 -12.44
N PHE A 97 -20.57 12.93 -12.17
CA PHE A 97 -21.96 12.56 -12.43
C PHE A 97 -22.56 11.77 -11.28
N ASP A 98 -23.77 12.13 -10.88
CA ASP A 98 -24.55 11.30 -9.95
C ASP A 98 -25.08 10.06 -10.67
N LYS A 99 -25.57 9.09 -9.89
CA LYS A 99 -26.08 7.82 -10.45
C LYS A 99 -27.13 8.03 -11.54
N THR A 100 -28.00 9.03 -11.39
CA THR A 100 -29.07 9.34 -12.36
C THR A 100 -28.51 9.88 -13.68
N THR A 101 -27.59 10.84 -13.61
CA THR A 101 -26.93 11.40 -14.80
C THR A 101 -26.08 10.35 -15.50
N LEU A 102 -25.38 9.50 -14.75
CA LEU A 102 -24.59 8.41 -15.30
C LEU A 102 -25.46 7.43 -16.10
N GLN A 103 -26.67 7.08 -15.61
CA GLN A 103 -27.59 6.22 -16.37
C GLN A 103 -28.09 6.87 -17.66
N GLU A 104 -28.34 8.18 -17.66
CA GLU A 104 -28.70 8.93 -18.87
C GLU A 104 -27.55 8.93 -19.90
N ILE A 105 -26.31 9.08 -19.43
CA ILE A 105 -25.11 8.98 -20.29
C ILE A 105 -24.98 7.57 -20.87
N LEU A 106 -25.10 6.52 -20.05
CA LEU A 106 -25.00 5.13 -20.50
C LEU A 106 -26.08 4.75 -21.52
N SER A 107 -27.23 5.41 -21.48
CA SER A 107 -28.36 5.21 -22.39
C SER A 107 -28.25 6.03 -23.70
N SER A 108 -27.28 6.94 -23.80
CA SER A 108 -27.16 7.87 -24.93
C SER A 108 -26.63 7.18 -26.20
N PRO A 109 -27.27 7.37 -27.38
CA PRO A 109 -26.86 6.70 -28.61
C PRO A 109 -25.48 7.15 -29.12
N GLU A 110 -25.03 8.35 -28.76
CA GLU A 110 -23.74 8.94 -29.12
C GLU A 110 -22.56 8.39 -28.32
N VAL A 111 -22.81 7.88 -27.11
CA VAL A 111 -21.76 7.28 -26.26
C VAL A 111 -21.31 5.97 -26.88
N ASP A 112 -20.06 5.59 -26.68
CA ASP A 112 -19.46 4.29 -27.00
C ASP A 112 -19.24 3.46 -25.73
N TYR A 113 -18.53 4.03 -24.76
CA TYR A 113 -18.41 3.46 -23.42
C TYR A 113 -18.13 4.54 -22.38
N VAL A 114 -18.26 4.16 -21.11
CA VAL A 114 -17.96 5.00 -19.95
C VAL A 114 -17.01 4.24 -19.05
N GLU A 115 -15.97 4.92 -18.60
CA GLU A 115 -14.96 4.40 -17.69
C GLU A 115 -14.94 5.25 -16.41
N GLN A 116 -14.80 4.62 -15.24
CA GLN A 116 -14.56 5.38 -14.01
C GLN A 116 -13.14 5.95 -14.03
N ASP A 117 -13.00 7.25 -13.74
CA ASP A 117 -11.72 7.93 -13.72
C ASP A 117 -10.86 7.42 -12.55
N THR A 118 -9.57 7.24 -12.79
CA THR A 118 -8.60 6.73 -11.80
C THR A 118 -7.41 7.67 -11.70
N VAL A 119 -6.70 7.60 -10.57
CA VAL A 119 -5.41 8.28 -10.42
C VAL A 119 -4.36 7.56 -11.26
N VAL A 120 -3.68 8.30 -12.14
CA VAL A 120 -2.47 7.84 -12.85
C VAL A 120 -1.25 8.42 -12.11
N THR A 121 -0.36 7.56 -11.63
CA THR A 121 0.82 7.94 -10.84
C THR A 121 2.11 7.89 -11.65
N VAL A 122 3.08 8.75 -11.31
CA VAL A 122 4.46 8.65 -11.81
C VAL A 122 5.21 7.71 -10.87
N ASN A 123 5.44 6.49 -11.32
CA ASN A 123 6.15 5.47 -10.54
C ASN A 123 7.67 5.66 -10.69
N ALA A 124 8.41 5.52 -9.60
CA ALA A 124 9.87 5.44 -9.65
C ALA A 124 10.31 3.98 -9.63
N GLU A 125 11.39 3.72 -10.35
CA GLU A 125 12.05 2.42 -10.40
C GLU A 125 13.49 2.60 -9.94
N GLN A 126 13.92 1.78 -8.97
CA GLN A 126 15.34 1.60 -8.69
C GLN A 126 15.82 0.34 -9.40
N LEU A 127 16.82 0.50 -10.27
CA LEU A 127 17.58 -0.60 -10.85
C LEU A 127 18.60 -1.13 -9.82
N ASP A 128 19.03 -2.38 -10.00
CA ASP A 128 20.01 -3.06 -9.15
C ASP A 128 19.62 -3.04 -7.66
N SER A 129 18.34 -3.32 -7.38
CA SER A 129 17.80 -3.41 -6.03
C SER A 129 18.27 -4.69 -5.31
N THR A 130 17.92 -4.83 -4.03
CA THR A 130 18.04 -6.13 -3.36
C THR A 130 16.86 -7.01 -3.77
N TRP A 131 17.07 -8.33 -3.78
CA TRP A 131 15.98 -9.28 -4.03
C TRP A 131 14.77 -9.07 -3.12
N GLY A 132 15.00 -8.57 -1.90
CA GLY A 132 13.95 -8.32 -0.92
C GLY A 132 13.08 -7.12 -1.31
N LEU A 133 13.69 -6.04 -1.82
CA LEU A 133 12.94 -4.89 -2.34
C LEU A 133 12.12 -5.29 -3.57
N ASP A 134 12.73 -6.06 -4.48
CA ASP A 134 12.02 -6.57 -5.65
C ASP A 134 10.83 -7.45 -5.26
N ARG A 135 11.05 -8.41 -4.36
CA ARG A 135 9.98 -9.29 -3.91
C ARG A 135 8.81 -8.51 -3.32
N ILE A 136 9.04 -7.45 -2.55
CA ILE A 136 7.92 -6.69 -1.98
C ILE A 136 7.28 -5.72 -2.98
N SER A 137 7.86 -5.48 -4.16
CA SER A 137 7.26 -4.66 -5.22
C SER A 137 6.64 -5.44 -6.37
N HIS A 138 6.94 -6.74 -6.51
CA HIS A 138 6.44 -7.59 -7.60
C HIS A 138 5.84 -8.91 -7.10
N GLU A 139 4.79 -9.39 -7.77
CA GLU A 139 4.32 -10.78 -7.59
C GLU A 139 5.30 -11.81 -8.18
N ASP A 140 5.86 -11.50 -9.35
CA ASP A 140 6.87 -12.28 -10.05
C ASP A 140 8.17 -11.48 -10.11
N TYR A 141 9.24 -12.02 -9.51
CA TYR A 141 10.53 -11.34 -9.37
C TYR A 141 11.68 -12.24 -9.83
N ALA A 142 12.70 -11.65 -10.43
CA ALA A 142 13.89 -12.35 -10.90
C ALA A 142 15.04 -11.37 -11.08
N ALA A 143 16.27 -11.88 -11.10
CA ALA A 143 17.41 -11.04 -11.46
C ALA A 143 17.34 -10.61 -12.95
N PRO A 144 17.77 -9.39 -13.30
CA PRO A 144 18.24 -8.31 -12.41
C PRO A 144 17.10 -7.72 -11.58
N TYR A 145 17.37 -7.49 -10.29
CA TYR A 145 16.33 -7.07 -9.37
C TYR A 145 16.03 -5.57 -9.48
N THR A 146 14.76 -5.21 -9.45
CA THR A 146 14.29 -3.81 -9.47
C THR A 146 13.43 -3.50 -8.25
N TYR A 147 13.13 -2.23 -7.98
CA TYR A 147 12.18 -1.86 -6.94
C TYR A 147 11.27 -0.77 -7.46
N GLU A 148 9.99 -1.10 -7.62
CA GLU A 148 8.96 -0.16 -8.04
C GLU A 148 8.27 0.46 -6.83
N TYR A 149 8.17 1.78 -6.80
CA TYR A 149 7.54 2.51 -5.70
C TYR A 149 7.01 3.89 -6.11
N ASP A 150 6.09 4.42 -5.30
CA ASP A 150 5.66 5.82 -5.41
C ASP A 150 6.73 6.70 -4.78
N ASP A 151 7.49 7.44 -5.58
CA ASP A 151 8.48 8.38 -5.05
C ASP A 151 7.82 9.51 -4.27
N THR A 152 6.58 9.88 -4.58
CA THR A 152 5.86 10.92 -3.83
C THR A 152 5.47 10.46 -2.42
N ALA A 153 5.14 9.17 -2.27
CA ALA A 153 4.83 8.57 -0.98
C ALA A 153 6.12 8.16 -0.24
N ALA A 154 6.86 7.14 -0.69
CA ALA A 154 8.16 6.67 -0.19
C ALA A 154 8.51 6.83 1.32
N GLY A 155 7.52 6.87 2.23
CA GLY A 155 7.70 7.19 3.65
C GLY A 155 7.84 8.67 4.00
N ALA A 156 7.65 9.60 3.06
CA ALA A 156 7.70 11.03 3.29
C ALA A 156 6.71 11.46 4.40
N GLY A 157 7.18 12.28 5.33
CA GLY A 157 6.37 12.77 6.45
C GLY A 157 6.15 11.75 7.58
N THR A 158 6.74 10.56 7.51
CA THR A 158 6.62 9.52 8.53
C THR A 158 7.90 9.34 9.36
N THR A 159 7.73 8.80 10.57
CA THR A 159 8.83 8.47 11.48
C THR A 159 8.75 7.00 11.90
N VAL A 160 9.84 6.26 11.74
CA VAL A 160 9.96 4.88 12.23
C VAL A 160 10.88 4.82 13.43
N TYR A 161 10.35 4.43 14.58
CA TYR A 161 11.07 4.23 15.82
C TYR A 161 11.63 2.80 15.84
N VAL A 162 12.95 2.69 15.73
CA VAL A 162 13.65 1.39 15.70
C VAL A 162 14.05 1.04 17.12
N ILE A 163 13.28 0.16 17.74
CA ILE A 163 13.46 -0.31 19.12
C ILE A 163 14.43 -1.51 19.08
N ASP A 164 15.73 -1.25 19.23
CA ASP A 164 16.79 -2.21 18.91
C ASP A 164 18.13 -1.90 19.64
N THR A 165 19.28 -2.18 19.03
CA THR A 165 20.65 -1.96 19.57
C THR A 165 21.16 -0.52 19.43
N GLY A 166 20.38 0.34 18.76
CA GLY A 166 20.76 1.70 18.36
C GLY A 166 20.77 1.85 16.83
N ILE A 167 21.12 3.05 16.35
CA ILE A 167 21.39 3.28 14.93
C ILE A 167 22.69 4.06 14.81
N ARG A 168 23.54 3.70 13.85
CA ARG A 168 24.64 4.56 13.42
C ARG A 168 24.10 5.70 12.56
N ILE A 169 23.58 6.74 13.21
CA ILE A 169 22.83 7.81 12.57
C ILE A 169 23.62 8.63 11.54
N THR A 170 24.95 8.53 11.50
CA THR A 170 25.81 9.21 10.53
C THR A 170 25.95 8.46 9.21
N HIS A 171 25.52 7.20 9.15
CA HIS A 171 25.69 6.34 7.98
C HIS A 171 25.12 6.96 6.70
N ASP A 172 25.84 6.80 5.60
CA ASP A 172 25.52 7.39 4.29
C ASP A 172 24.16 6.97 3.74
N GLU A 173 23.59 5.86 4.21
CA GLU A 173 22.27 5.38 3.81
C GLU A 173 21.15 6.31 4.31
N PHE A 174 21.38 7.06 5.38
CA PHE A 174 20.38 7.96 5.96
C PHE A 174 20.56 9.42 5.50
N LYS A 175 21.64 9.73 4.76
CA LYS A 175 21.88 11.08 4.26
C LYS A 175 20.90 11.42 3.13
N THR A 176 20.36 12.63 3.19
CA THR A 176 19.63 13.25 2.08
C THR A 176 20.60 13.88 1.08
N ALA A 177 20.08 14.36 -0.06
CA ALA A 177 20.88 15.03 -1.08
C ALA A 177 21.65 16.28 -0.58
N ASN A 178 21.17 16.92 0.50
CA ASN A 178 21.86 18.07 1.12
C ASN A 178 22.84 17.67 2.23
N GLY A 179 23.08 16.37 2.45
CA GLY A 179 23.98 15.84 3.47
C GLY A 179 23.38 15.69 4.87
N THR A 180 22.15 16.16 5.11
CA THR A 180 21.48 15.99 6.41
C THR A 180 21.03 14.54 6.60
N SER A 181 21.24 13.97 7.78
CA SER A 181 20.75 12.63 8.12
C SER A 181 19.26 12.63 8.47
N ARG A 182 18.54 11.63 7.95
CA ARG A 182 17.16 11.30 8.36
C ARG A 182 17.09 10.41 9.60
N ALA A 183 18.25 9.95 10.10
CA ALA A 183 18.36 9.17 11.31
C ALA A 183 18.73 10.06 12.49
N THR A 184 18.06 9.89 13.64
CA THR A 184 18.34 10.64 14.88
C THR A 184 18.29 9.74 16.11
N TRP A 185 18.92 10.16 17.19
CA TRP A 185 18.78 9.52 18.50
C TRP A 185 17.49 9.96 19.20
N GLY A 186 16.82 9.02 19.87
CA GLY A 186 15.64 9.27 20.67
C GLY A 186 15.80 8.85 22.13
N PHE A 187 16.08 7.57 22.35
CA PHE A 187 16.11 6.99 23.69
C PHE A 187 17.16 5.89 23.84
N ASN A 188 17.70 5.74 25.05
CA ASN A 188 18.65 4.70 25.43
C ASN A 188 18.42 4.26 26.88
N SER A 189 18.02 3.00 27.09
CA SER A 189 17.86 2.40 28.42
C SER A 189 18.99 1.46 28.83
N VAL A 190 20.02 1.33 28.01
CA VAL A 190 21.03 0.28 28.16
C VAL A 190 22.27 0.78 28.87
N ASP A 191 22.78 1.93 28.43
CA ASP A 191 24.02 2.52 28.91
C ASP A 191 23.99 4.05 28.73
N LYS A 192 25.15 4.71 28.82
CA LYS A 192 25.28 6.17 28.70
C LYS A 192 25.77 6.62 27.32
N THR A 193 25.90 5.70 26.37
CA THR A 193 26.53 5.96 25.08
C THR A 193 25.55 5.69 23.95
N ASP A 194 25.20 6.77 23.24
CA ASP A 194 24.33 6.72 22.08
C ASP A 194 25.11 6.24 20.84
N SER A 195 25.34 4.95 20.79
CA SER A 195 25.94 4.24 19.66
C SER A 195 25.30 2.87 19.42
N ASP A 196 25.33 2.41 18.17
CA ASP A 196 25.00 1.03 17.83
C ASP A 196 26.27 0.16 17.91
N GLY A 197 26.50 -0.42 19.07
CA GLY A 197 27.66 -1.30 19.32
C GLY A 197 27.50 -2.72 18.75
N ASN A 198 26.33 -3.08 18.20
CA ASN A 198 26.08 -4.41 17.66
C ASN A 198 26.01 -4.40 16.13
N GLY A 199 25.32 -3.41 15.55
CA GLY A 199 25.07 -3.27 14.11
C GLY A 199 23.67 -3.70 13.66
N HIS A 200 22.96 -4.48 14.49
CA HIS A 200 21.64 -5.01 14.17
C HIS A 200 20.58 -3.91 13.94
N GLY A 201 20.51 -2.90 14.82
CA GLY A 201 19.57 -1.79 14.67
C GLY A 201 19.88 -0.90 13.47
N THR A 202 21.16 -0.68 13.15
CA THR A 202 21.58 0.00 11.91
C THR A 202 21.17 -0.77 10.66
N HIS A 203 21.27 -2.11 10.68
CA HIS A 203 20.82 -2.97 9.58
C HIS A 203 19.31 -2.85 9.38
N CYS A 204 18.53 -2.97 10.45
CA CYS A 204 17.07 -2.82 10.41
C CYS A 204 16.66 -1.43 9.91
N ALA A 205 17.29 -0.37 10.43
CA ALA A 205 17.03 1.01 10.00
C ALA A 205 17.34 1.22 8.51
N GLY A 206 18.41 0.61 8.00
CA GLY A 206 18.76 0.64 6.57
C GLY A 206 17.72 -0.03 5.68
N THR A 207 17.18 -1.18 6.11
CA THR A 207 16.11 -1.88 5.38
C THR A 207 14.80 -1.10 5.42
N ILE A 208 14.54 -0.34 6.49
CA ILE A 208 13.36 0.54 6.58
C ILE A 208 13.50 1.76 5.67
N ALA A 209 14.60 2.51 5.81
CA ALA A 209 14.70 3.87 5.28
C ALA A 209 16.03 4.22 4.61
N GLY A 210 16.92 3.27 4.35
CA GLY A 210 18.15 3.51 3.60
C GLY A 210 17.86 4.01 2.17
N LYS A 211 18.70 4.91 1.65
CA LYS A 211 18.54 5.42 0.28
C LYS A 211 18.68 4.30 -0.76
N THR A 212 19.53 3.31 -0.51
CA THR A 212 19.82 2.18 -1.40
C THR A 212 18.99 0.97 -1.03
N TYR A 213 19.00 0.60 0.26
CA TYR A 213 18.41 -0.66 0.76
C TYR A 213 17.01 -0.52 1.34
N GLY A 214 16.53 0.71 1.52
CA GLY A 214 15.30 1.00 2.23
C GLY A 214 14.05 0.88 1.37
N VAL A 215 13.00 0.34 1.97
CA VAL A 215 11.63 0.34 1.43
C VAL A 215 11.06 1.76 1.37
N SER A 216 11.18 2.52 2.46
CA SER A 216 10.66 3.88 2.64
C SER A 216 11.79 4.90 2.63
N LYS A 217 12.32 5.18 1.45
CA LYS A 217 13.54 6.00 1.21
C LYS A 217 13.46 7.44 1.70
N LYS A 218 12.28 7.97 2.02
CA LYS A 218 12.04 9.33 2.52
C LYS A 218 11.58 9.37 3.98
N ALA A 219 11.40 8.23 4.64
CA ALA A 219 11.07 8.18 6.06
C ALA A 219 12.22 8.67 6.94
N LYS A 220 11.87 9.18 8.13
CA LYS A 220 12.81 9.41 9.23
C LYS A 220 12.92 8.15 10.08
N VAL A 221 14.09 7.88 10.64
CA VAL A 221 14.28 6.78 11.60
C VAL A 221 14.83 7.32 12.92
N VAL A 222 14.26 6.85 14.03
CA VAL A 222 14.66 7.25 15.39
C VAL A 222 15.21 6.05 16.12
N ALA A 223 16.45 6.16 16.63
CA ALA A 223 17.08 5.12 17.42
C ALA A 223 16.49 5.07 18.84
N VAL A 224 15.93 3.92 19.19
CA VAL A 224 15.45 3.60 20.55
C VAL A 224 16.26 2.39 21.03
N LYS A 225 17.37 2.65 21.71
CA LYS A 225 18.30 1.62 22.16
C LYS A 225 17.80 0.94 23.43
N VAL A 226 17.40 -0.32 23.28
CA VAL A 226 16.96 -1.20 24.37
C VAL A 226 17.78 -2.48 24.46
N LEU A 227 18.62 -2.74 23.45
CA LEU A 227 19.57 -3.87 23.41
C LEU A 227 21.02 -3.37 23.44
N SER A 228 21.88 -4.09 24.14
CA SER A 228 23.31 -3.80 24.27
C SER A 228 24.13 -4.24 23.06
N ALA A 229 25.43 -3.98 23.08
CA ALA A 229 26.36 -4.41 22.04
C ALA A 229 26.39 -5.94 21.83
N SER A 230 25.98 -6.74 22.82
CA SER A 230 25.80 -8.19 22.67
C SER A 230 24.47 -8.60 22.03
N GLY A 231 23.62 -7.64 21.66
CA GLY A 231 22.30 -7.90 21.07
C GLY A 231 21.24 -8.34 22.09
N SER A 232 21.48 -8.10 23.38
CA SER A 232 20.58 -8.50 24.48
C SER A 232 20.22 -7.32 25.37
N GLY A 233 19.01 -7.35 25.95
CA GLY A 233 18.49 -6.33 26.85
C GLY A 233 17.45 -6.91 27.82
N SER A 234 17.10 -6.16 28.86
CA SER A 234 16.07 -6.57 29.82
C SER A 234 14.66 -6.26 29.29
N THR A 235 13.67 -7.05 29.70
CA THR A 235 12.26 -6.76 29.41
C THR A 235 11.86 -5.37 29.91
N SER A 236 12.37 -4.92 31.06
CA SER A 236 12.13 -3.57 31.59
C SER A 236 12.71 -2.47 30.70
N GLY A 237 13.91 -2.67 30.13
CA GLY A 237 14.50 -1.72 29.18
C GLY A 237 13.67 -1.61 27.90
N VAL A 238 13.22 -2.76 27.38
CA VAL A 238 12.32 -2.80 26.20
C VAL A 238 11.02 -2.07 26.49
N VAL A 239 10.35 -2.35 27.62
CA VAL A 239 9.10 -1.67 28.01
C VAL A 239 9.31 -0.16 28.18
N ASN A 240 10.42 0.28 28.77
CA ASN A 240 10.72 1.72 28.89
C ASN A 240 10.92 2.39 27.52
N GLY A 241 11.59 1.70 26.59
CA GLY A 241 11.71 2.20 25.21
C GLY A 241 10.36 2.28 24.50
N MET A 242 9.50 1.27 24.69
CA MET A 242 8.13 1.27 24.15
C MET A 242 7.29 2.41 24.74
N ASN A 243 7.39 2.65 26.05
CA ASN A 243 6.72 3.77 26.71
C ASN A 243 7.18 5.12 26.14
N TRP A 244 8.50 5.30 26.00
CA TRP A 244 9.05 6.51 25.41
C TRP A 244 8.53 6.74 23.98
N VAL A 245 8.43 5.69 23.17
CA VAL A 245 7.82 5.80 21.82
C VAL A 245 6.36 6.23 21.92
N ALA A 246 5.55 5.61 22.77
CA ALA A 246 4.15 5.99 22.93
C ALA A 246 3.96 7.46 23.36
N GLU A 247 4.89 8.02 24.14
CA GLU A 247 4.85 9.41 24.60
C GLU A 247 5.38 10.43 23.58
N ASN A 248 6.28 10.02 22.67
CA ASN A 248 7.01 10.93 21.77
C ASN A 248 6.67 10.76 20.29
N ALA A 249 5.95 9.69 19.92
CA ALA A 249 5.50 9.46 18.57
C ALA A 249 4.34 10.37 18.17
N THR A 250 4.33 10.81 16.92
CA THR A 250 3.17 11.49 16.34
C THR A 250 2.13 10.43 15.96
N PRO A 251 0.94 10.41 16.58
CA PRO A 251 -0.11 9.44 16.26
C PRO A 251 -0.47 9.50 14.77
N LYS A 252 -0.77 8.36 14.18
CA LYS A 252 -1.11 8.18 12.75
C LYS A 252 0.02 8.44 11.75
N PHE A 253 1.17 8.95 12.18
CA PHE A 253 2.33 9.24 11.33
C PHE A 253 3.58 8.43 11.72
N SER A 254 3.45 7.51 12.68
CA SER A 254 4.57 6.81 13.29
C SER A 254 4.42 5.29 13.22
N VAL A 255 5.56 4.62 13.06
CA VAL A 255 5.70 3.17 13.13
C VAL A 255 6.72 2.81 14.22
N ALA A 256 6.43 1.82 15.05
CA ALA A 256 7.39 1.16 15.92
C ALA A 256 7.85 -0.15 15.27
N SER A 257 9.15 -0.30 15.05
CA SER A 257 9.76 -1.52 14.50
C SER A 257 10.53 -2.23 15.60
N MET A 258 10.18 -3.49 15.87
CA MET A 258 10.80 -4.30 16.92
C MET A 258 11.34 -5.61 16.33
N SER A 259 12.62 -5.60 15.98
CA SER A 259 13.34 -6.77 15.46
C SER A 259 13.96 -7.61 16.59
N LEU A 260 13.21 -7.80 17.67
CA LEU A 260 13.63 -8.46 18.90
C LEU A 260 12.54 -9.43 19.39
N GLY A 261 12.90 -10.32 20.30
CA GLY A 261 11.94 -11.25 20.87
C GLY A 261 12.51 -12.02 22.07
N GLY A 262 11.61 -12.72 22.76
CA GLY A 262 11.94 -13.60 23.87
C GLY A 262 10.75 -14.45 24.27
N SER A 263 10.84 -15.09 25.44
CA SER A 263 9.73 -15.86 26.01
C SER A 263 8.46 -15.01 26.12
N LYS A 264 7.29 -15.66 26.00
CA LYS A 264 5.99 -15.00 26.16
C LYS A 264 5.94 -14.14 27.42
N SER A 265 5.46 -12.92 27.27
CA SER A 265 5.44 -11.91 28.32
C SER A 265 4.16 -11.09 28.25
N THR A 266 3.34 -11.19 29.30
CA THR A 266 2.09 -10.41 29.42
C THR A 266 2.36 -8.91 29.39
N VAL A 267 3.46 -8.45 30.02
CA VAL A 267 3.79 -7.02 30.05
C VAL A 267 4.26 -6.50 28.69
N LEU A 268 4.99 -7.29 27.90
CA LEU A 268 5.38 -6.89 26.55
C LEU A 268 4.16 -6.81 25.63
N ASN A 269 3.25 -7.78 25.71
CA ASN A 269 2.03 -7.75 24.91
C ASN A 269 1.14 -6.55 25.30
N ALA A 270 1.00 -6.24 26.59
CA ALA A 270 0.27 -5.05 27.03
C ALA A 270 0.95 -3.74 26.58
N ALA A 271 2.28 -3.71 26.50
CA ALA A 271 3.01 -2.55 25.97
C ALA A 271 2.81 -2.38 24.45
N VAL A 272 2.66 -3.48 23.69
CA VAL A 272 2.26 -3.42 22.27
C VAL A 272 0.89 -2.77 22.15
N ASP A 273 -0.07 -3.19 22.97
CA ASP A 273 -1.42 -2.61 22.98
C ASP A 273 -1.38 -1.11 23.33
N ALA A 274 -0.52 -0.69 24.25
CA ALA A 274 -0.34 0.71 24.60
C ALA A 274 0.19 1.56 23.42
N ILE A 275 1.19 1.06 22.68
CA ILE A 275 1.71 1.72 21.46
C ILE A 275 0.60 1.82 20.39
N PHE A 276 -0.11 0.73 20.16
CA PHE A 276 -1.21 0.70 19.19
C PHE A 276 -2.29 1.72 19.55
N ASN A 277 -2.71 1.76 20.82
CA ASN A 277 -3.72 2.70 21.31
C ASN A 277 -3.24 4.16 21.31
N ALA A 278 -1.92 4.40 21.34
CA ALA A 278 -1.33 5.72 21.12
C ALA A 278 -1.34 6.14 19.63
N GLY A 279 -1.90 5.32 18.74
CA GLY A 279 -2.01 5.60 17.31
C GLY A 279 -0.72 5.32 16.54
N VAL A 280 0.17 4.49 17.08
CA VAL A 280 1.43 4.10 16.44
C VAL A 280 1.30 2.69 15.88
N THR A 281 1.58 2.53 14.59
CA THR A 281 1.60 1.18 13.99
C THR A 281 2.78 0.40 14.53
N ILE A 282 2.61 -0.87 14.92
CA ILE A 282 3.70 -1.65 15.50
C ILE A 282 3.93 -2.94 14.71
N VAL A 283 5.19 -3.13 14.28
CA VAL A 283 5.63 -4.28 13.48
C VAL A 283 6.70 -5.04 14.26
N VAL A 284 6.55 -6.35 14.35
CA VAL A 284 7.39 -7.20 15.19
C VAL A 284 7.89 -8.43 14.44
N ALA A 285 9.11 -8.85 14.76
CA ALA A 285 9.67 -10.10 14.26
C ALA A 285 8.97 -11.31 14.90
N ALA A 286 8.67 -12.35 14.12
CA ALA A 286 8.02 -13.56 14.63
C ALA A 286 8.89 -14.40 15.59
N GLY A 287 10.22 -14.30 15.48
CA GLY A 287 11.20 -15.08 16.23
C GLY A 287 11.86 -16.20 15.41
N ASN A 288 13.01 -16.68 15.88
CA ASN A 288 13.94 -17.50 15.08
C ASN A 288 14.15 -18.92 15.67
N GLU A 289 13.16 -19.46 16.38
CA GLU A 289 13.30 -20.72 17.11
C GLU A 289 12.52 -21.89 16.48
N SER A 290 11.97 -21.71 15.28
CA SER A 290 11.15 -22.71 14.57
C SER A 290 9.95 -23.24 15.37
N GLN A 291 9.33 -22.37 16.17
CA GLN A 291 8.19 -22.68 17.05
C GLN A 291 6.94 -21.84 16.73
N ASP A 292 5.84 -22.13 17.42
CA ASP A 292 4.61 -21.34 17.32
C ASP A 292 4.81 -19.95 17.92
N ALA A 293 4.54 -18.90 17.14
CA ALA A 293 4.71 -17.50 17.54
C ALA A 293 3.88 -17.12 18.78
N LYS A 294 2.82 -17.87 19.12
CA LYS A 294 2.03 -17.66 20.34
C LYS A 294 2.79 -17.84 21.65
N ASN A 295 3.96 -18.47 21.59
CA ASN A 295 4.82 -18.79 22.75
C ASN A 295 5.91 -17.73 23.00
N VAL A 296 6.00 -16.71 22.15
CA VAL A 296 7.02 -15.67 22.24
C VAL A 296 6.39 -14.27 22.23
N SER A 297 7.12 -13.29 22.75
CA SER A 297 6.68 -11.88 22.75
C SER A 297 7.79 -11.01 22.18
N PRO A 298 7.44 -9.92 21.46
CA PRO A 298 6.09 -9.38 21.26
C PRO A 298 5.24 -10.06 20.17
N ALA A 299 5.74 -11.06 19.46
CA ALA A 299 5.02 -11.74 18.36
C ALA A 299 3.65 -12.38 18.73
N SER A 300 3.37 -12.62 20.02
CA SER A 300 2.06 -13.10 20.47
C SER A 300 1.05 -11.99 20.79
N ALA A 301 1.42 -10.72 20.62
CA ALA A 301 0.55 -9.59 20.87
C ALA A 301 -0.40 -9.36 19.68
N PRO A 302 -1.73 -9.34 19.89
CA PRO A 302 -2.71 -9.33 18.80
C PRO A 302 -2.74 -8.02 17.99
N ASN A 303 -2.32 -6.90 18.58
CA ASN A 303 -2.29 -5.60 17.92
C ASN A 303 -0.96 -5.30 17.21
N ALA A 304 -0.02 -6.25 17.17
CA ALA A 304 1.19 -6.14 16.37
C ALA A 304 1.04 -6.83 15.02
N ILE A 305 1.68 -6.26 14.00
CA ILE A 305 1.90 -6.93 12.72
C ILE A 305 3.11 -7.85 12.89
N THR A 306 2.86 -9.15 12.96
CA THR A 306 3.88 -10.17 13.23
C THR A 306 4.40 -10.76 11.93
N VAL A 307 5.72 -10.68 11.74
CA VAL A 307 6.36 -10.95 10.44
C VAL A 307 7.24 -12.19 10.48
N GLY A 308 6.88 -13.18 9.68
CA GLY A 308 7.69 -14.37 9.41
C GLY A 308 8.75 -14.14 8.32
N ALA A 309 9.77 -14.99 8.27
CA ALA A 309 10.87 -14.87 7.31
C ALA A 309 10.76 -15.88 6.16
N ILE A 310 10.99 -15.41 4.94
CA ILE A 310 11.19 -16.24 3.74
C ILE A 310 12.57 -16.01 3.12
N ASP A 311 13.04 -16.98 2.33
CA ASP A 311 14.18 -16.83 1.45
C ASP A 311 13.80 -16.34 0.04
N SER A 312 14.79 -16.16 -0.81
CA SER A 312 14.64 -15.66 -2.18
C SER A 312 13.93 -16.64 -3.13
N SER A 313 13.48 -17.81 -2.66
CA SER A 313 12.61 -18.74 -3.39
C SER A 313 11.19 -18.80 -2.80
N ASN A 314 10.80 -17.76 -2.04
CA ASN A 314 9.57 -17.69 -1.25
C ASN A 314 9.41 -18.84 -0.24
N LYS A 315 10.47 -19.58 0.07
CA LYS A 315 10.38 -20.68 1.04
C LYS A 315 10.47 -20.11 2.45
N ILE A 316 9.60 -20.58 3.34
CA ILE A 316 9.70 -20.23 4.77
C ILE A 316 11.10 -20.60 5.29
N ALA A 317 11.76 -19.65 5.93
CA ALA A 317 13.09 -19.85 6.50
C ALA A 317 13.01 -20.91 7.61
N SER A 318 13.98 -21.83 7.66
CA SER A 318 13.95 -22.97 8.60
C SER A 318 13.89 -22.56 10.07
N PHE A 319 14.44 -21.38 10.39
CA PHE A 319 14.43 -20.79 11.72
C PHE A 319 13.14 -20.01 12.03
N SER A 320 12.35 -19.60 11.03
CA SER A 320 11.19 -18.73 11.27
C SER A 320 10.19 -19.40 12.19
N ASN A 321 9.72 -18.66 13.20
CA ASN A 321 8.49 -19.02 13.88
C ASN A 321 7.30 -18.97 12.92
N TRP A 322 6.25 -19.70 13.28
CA TRP A 322 5.08 -20.00 12.46
C TRP A 322 3.81 -19.96 13.30
N GLY A 323 2.67 -20.25 12.69
CA GLY A 323 1.37 -20.34 13.33
C GLY A 323 0.43 -19.21 12.96
N THR A 324 -0.77 -19.25 13.52
CA THR A 324 -1.90 -18.38 13.16
C THR A 324 -1.73 -16.92 13.58
N LEU A 325 -0.71 -16.61 14.40
CA LEU A 325 -0.38 -15.23 14.79
C LEU A 325 0.58 -14.55 13.82
N ILE A 326 1.07 -15.24 12.78
CA ILE A 326 1.78 -14.58 11.68
C ILE A 326 0.76 -13.83 10.83
N ASP A 327 0.99 -12.55 10.56
CA ASP A 327 0.14 -11.76 9.67
C ASP A 327 0.59 -11.89 8.22
N VAL A 328 1.90 -11.77 8.01
CA VAL A 328 2.57 -11.83 6.70
C VAL A 328 3.98 -12.39 6.84
N PHE A 329 4.53 -12.89 5.74
CA PHE A 329 5.94 -13.19 5.56
C PHE A 329 6.62 -12.07 4.77
N ALA A 330 7.92 -11.90 4.99
CA ALA A 330 8.74 -10.96 4.23
C ALA A 330 10.18 -11.47 4.07
N PRO A 331 10.98 -10.87 3.16
CA PRO A 331 12.38 -11.24 2.94
C PRO A 331 13.21 -11.24 4.22
N GLY A 332 13.73 -12.40 4.61
CA GLY A 332 14.45 -12.56 5.89
C GLY A 332 15.71 -13.40 5.83
N VAL A 333 16.12 -13.90 4.65
CA VAL A 333 17.35 -14.69 4.48
C VAL A 333 18.32 -13.95 3.55
N SER A 334 19.57 -13.79 3.99
CA SER A 334 20.61 -13.11 3.20
C SER A 334 20.19 -11.71 2.75
N VAL A 335 19.65 -10.92 3.68
CA VAL A 335 19.21 -9.55 3.44
C VAL A 335 20.40 -8.61 3.62
N LEU A 336 20.76 -7.90 2.55
CA LEU A 336 21.81 -6.89 2.54
C LEU A 336 21.26 -5.53 3.00
N SER A 337 21.96 -4.89 3.94
CA SER A 337 21.65 -3.53 4.42
C SER A 337 22.87 -2.87 5.06
N SER A 338 22.72 -1.63 5.54
CA SER A 338 23.75 -0.87 6.27
C SER A 338 24.25 -1.57 7.53
N TRP A 339 25.50 -1.32 7.94
CA TRP A 339 26.10 -1.89 9.14
C TRP A 339 26.84 -0.83 9.97
N ALA A 340 26.93 -1.01 11.29
CA ALA A 340 27.38 0.06 12.19
C ALA A 340 28.90 0.25 12.31
N THR A 341 29.74 -0.53 11.62
CA THR A 341 31.20 -0.38 11.78
C THR A 341 31.79 0.84 11.06
N SER A 342 31.11 1.38 10.03
CA SER A 342 31.53 2.62 9.34
C SER A 342 30.33 3.37 8.73
N ASP A 343 30.57 4.51 8.06
CA ASP A 343 29.51 5.29 7.36
C ASP A 343 29.05 4.64 6.05
N THR A 344 29.74 3.60 5.60
CA THR A 344 29.52 2.96 4.30
C THR A 344 29.41 1.44 4.40
N GLU A 345 29.62 0.85 5.57
CA GLU A 345 29.65 -0.60 5.72
C GLU A 345 28.28 -1.22 5.44
N THR A 346 28.27 -2.41 4.84
CA THR A 346 27.05 -3.18 4.63
C THR A 346 27.24 -4.60 5.12
N LYS A 347 26.14 -5.29 5.39
CA LYS A 347 26.18 -6.69 5.81
C LYS A 347 24.96 -7.45 5.37
N SER A 348 25.16 -8.68 4.91
CA SER A 348 24.10 -9.65 4.67
C SER A 348 23.90 -10.52 5.91
N ILE A 349 22.71 -10.48 6.49
CA ILE A 349 22.31 -11.33 7.62
C ILE A 349 20.90 -11.89 7.42
N SER A 350 20.54 -12.85 8.27
CA SER A 350 19.29 -13.60 8.18
C SER A 350 18.58 -13.60 9.53
N GLY A 351 17.25 -13.51 9.50
CA GLY A 351 16.37 -13.57 10.66
C GLY A 351 14.99 -13.00 10.33
N THR A 352 13.98 -13.33 11.15
CA THR A 352 12.71 -12.58 11.16
C THR A 352 12.93 -11.11 11.51
N SER A 353 14.05 -10.79 12.17
CA SER A 353 14.56 -9.45 12.38
C SER A 353 14.90 -8.68 11.10
N MET A 354 15.15 -9.37 9.98
CA MET A 354 15.35 -8.75 8.66
C MET A 354 14.04 -8.70 7.85
N ALA A 355 13.10 -9.60 8.13
CA ALA A 355 11.75 -9.57 7.55
C ALA A 355 10.92 -8.41 8.13
N CYS A 356 10.94 -8.24 9.45
CA CYS A 356 10.28 -7.15 10.18
C CYS A 356 10.49 -5.75 9.58
N PRO A 357 11.74 -5.28 9.32
CA PRO A 357 11.99 -3.94 8.79
C PRO A 357 11.48 -3.72 7.36
N HIS A 358 11.33 -4.77 6.53
CA HIS A 358 10.65 -4.60 5.24
C HIS A 358 9.20 -4.19 5.44
N VAL A 359 8.49 -4.84 6.38
CA VAL A 359 7.08 -4.56 6.68
C VAL A 359 6.92 -3.25 7.45
N ALA A 360 7.84 -2.90 8.36
CA ALA A 360 7.87 -1.59 8.99
C ALA A 360 8.08 -0.46 7.97
N GLY A 361 8.94 -0.71 6.97
CA GLY A 361 9.11 0.16 5.81
C GLY A 361 7.83 0.30 4.98
N LEU A 362 7.10 -0.80 4.73
CA LEU A 362 5.79 -0.76 4.04
C LEU A 362 4.71 -0.04 4.86
N ALA A 363 4.71 -0.20 6.19
CA ALA A 363 3.81 0.55 7.06
C ALA A 363 4.03 2.06 6.92
N ALA A 364 5.28 2.52 6.97
CA ALA A 364 5.65 3.91 6.73
C ALA A 364 5.26 4.38 5.32
N TYR A 365 5.46 3.52 4.32
CA TYR A 365 5.06 3.78 2.94
C TYR A 365 3.55 4.02 2.82
N TYR A 366 2.73 3.13 3.37
CA TYR A 366 1.27 3.26 3.33
C TYR A 366 0.74 4.45 4.13
N ILE A 367 1.35 4.76 5.28
CA ILE A 367 1.02 5.97 6.05
C ILE A 367 1.29 7.22 5.20
N SER A 368 2.45 7.29 4.52
CA SER A 368 2.78 8.45 3.67
C SER A 368 1.83 8.59 2.49
N ALA A 369 1.42 7.48 1.86
CA ALA A 369 0.49 7.46 0.74
C ALA A 369 -0.92 7.93 1.12
N ALA A 370 -1.32 7.81 2.40
CA ALA A 370 -2.63 8.24 2.88
C ALA A 370 -2.77 9.78 2.99
N GLN A 371 -1.69 10.56 2.84
CA GLN A 371 -1.63 12.05 2.84
C GLN A 371 -2.17 12.78 4.10
N GLY A 372 -2.82 12.09 5.04
CA GLY A 372 -3.32 12.61 6.32
C GLY A 372 -2.96 11.74 7.53
N GLY A 373 -2.05 10.78 7.35
CA GLY A 373 -1.77 9.72 8.32
C GLY A 373 -2.83 8.62 8.28
N ALA A 374 -2.59 7.53 9.00
CA ALA A 374 -3.53 6.41 9.10
C ALA A 374 -3.49 5.76 10.49
N ASP A 375 -4.65 5.32 10.97
CA ASP A 375 -4.72 4.60 12.23
C ASP A 375 -4.05 3.21 12.10
N PRO A 376 -3.47 2.67 13.18
CA PRO A 376 -2.74 1.40 13.14
C PRO A 376 -3.52 0.24 12.52
N GLN A 377 -4.81 0.09 12.85
CA GLN A 377 -5.65 -0.95 12.25
C GLN A 377 -5.77 -0.80 10.73
N THR A 378 -5.92 0.42 10.23
CA THR A 378 -5.99 0.68 8.78
C THR A 378 -4.71 0.24 8.07
N ILE A 379 -3.56 0.45 8.70
CA ILE A 379 -2.27 0.01 8.15
C ILE A 379 -2.12 -1.51 8.21
N THR A 380 -2.53 -2.16 9.31
CA THR A 380 -2.57 -3.62 9.41
C THR A 380 -3.45 -4.23 8.31
N ASP A 381 -4.65 -3.70 8.12
CA ASP A 381 -5.58 -4.15 7.08
C ASP A 381 -5.00 -3.92 5.68
N LYS A 382 -4.33 -2.78 5.47
CA LYS A 382 -3.70 -2.47 4.18
C LYS A 382 -2.55 -3.42 3.86
N ILE A 383 -1.67 -3.72 4.83
CA ILE A 383 -0.55 -4.65 4.66
C ILE A 383 -1.07 -6.06 4.38
N THR A 384 -1.98 -6.56 5.22
CA THR A 384 -2.49 -7.94 5.09
C THR A 384 -3.44 -8.12 3.91
N GLY A 385 -4.15 -7.06 3.50
CA GLY A 385 -5.06 -7.06 2.37
C GLY A 385 -4.39 -6.86 1.02
N SER A 386 -3.21 -6.21 0.98
CA SER A 386 -2.41 -6.08 -0.24
C SER A 386 -1.39 -7.22 -0.42
N ALA A 387 -1.18 -8.07 0.59
CA ALA A 387 -0.19 -9.13 0.54
C ALA A 387 -0.46 -10.16 -0.58
N VAL A 388 0.61 -10.59 -1.25
CA VAL A 388 0.57 -11.64 -2.29
C VAL A 388 0.29 -12.97 -1.62
N SER A 389 -0.78 -13.63 -2.05
CA SER A 389 -1.28 -14.85 -1.40
C SER A 389 -0.84 -16.12 -2.15
N GLY A 390 -0.60 -17.20 -1.41
CA GLY A 390 -0.40 -18.53 -1.98
C GLY A 390 0.99 -18.82 -2.54
N GLN A 391 1.94 -17.87 -2.45
CA GLN A 391 3.29 -18.03 -2.97
C GLN A 391 4.34 -18.48 -1.94
N VAL A 392 4.05 -18.44 -0.63
CA VAL A 392 4.97 -18.99 0.38
C VAL A 392 5.04 -20.50 0.20
N THR A 393 6.25 -21.03 0.05
CA THR A 393 6.51 -22.46 -0.11
C THR A 393 7.08 -23.08 1.17
N GLY A 394 7.00 -24.41 1.27
CA GLY A 394 7.38 -25.16 2.46
C GLY A 394 6.23 -25.32 3.47
N ASN A 395 6.53 -25.91 4.63
CA ASN A 395 5.53 -26.16 5.67
C ASN A 395 5.37 -24.92 6.56
N ILE A 396 4.35 -24.11 6.28
CA ILE A 396 4.02 -22.90 7.02
C ILE A 396 3.20 -23.15 8.30
N ARG A 397 2.89 -24.41 8.63
CA ARG A 397 2.31 -24.86 9.91
C ARG A 397 1.11 -24.04 10.40
N GLY A 398 0.19 -23.74 9.47
CA GLY A 398 -1.04 -23.00 9.76
C GLY A 398 -0.91 -21.47 9.74
N SER A 399 0.27 -20.92 9.44
CA SER A 399 0.39 -19.50 9.11
C SER A 399 -0.42 -19.14 7.86
N PRO A 400 -0.96 -17.91 7.79
CA PRO A 400 -1.48 -17.35 6.55
C PRO A 400 -0.41 -17.38 5.46
N ASN A 401 -0.74 -17.88 4.28
CA ASN A 401 0.16 -17.86 3.13
C ASN A 401 0.09 -16.49 2.45
N LYS A 402 0.74 -15.50 3.06
CA LYS A 402 0.75 -14.09 2.64
C LYS A 402 2.17 -13.55 2.65
N ILE A 403 2.62 -12.94 1.56
CA ILE A 403 3.91 -12.23 1.47
C ILE A 403 3.63 -10.74 1.37
N ALA A 404 4.31 -9.95 2.20
CA ALA A 404 4.15 -8.50 2.23
C ALA A 404 4.49 -7.87 0.86
N TYR A 405 3.69 -6.88 0.47
CA TYR A 405 3.73 -6.30 -0.87
C TYR A 405 3.26 -4.85 -0.85
N ASN A 406 3.77 -4.02 -1.76
CA ASN A 406 3.52 -2.57 -1.80
C ASN A 406 2.38 -2.15 -2.75
N GLY A 407 1.84 -3.05 -3.56
CA GLY A 407 0.69 -2.78 -4.44
C GLY A 407 1.03 -2.38 -5.88
N TYR A 408 2.26 -2.57 -6.36
CA TYR A 408 2.74 -2.05 -7.65
C TYR A 408 2.54 -2.98 -8.86
N ALA A 409 3.30 -4.08 -8.92
CA ALA A 409 3.39 -4.96 -10.09
C ALA A 409 2.81 -6.36 -9.89
#